data_AF-A0A6N7S6G5-F1
#
_entry.id   AF-A0A6N7S6G5-F1
#
_cell.length_a   1.000
_cell.length_b   1.000
_cell.length_c   1.000
_cell.angle_alpha   90.00
_cell.angle_beta   90.00
_cell.angle_gamma   90.00
#
_symmetry.space_group_name_H-M   'P 1'
#
loop_
_entity.id
_entity.type
_entity.pdbx_description
1 polymer ?
#
loop_
_entity_poly.entity_id
_entity_poly.type
_entity_poly.pdbx_seq_one_letter_code
_entity_poly.pdbx_strand_id
1 'polypeptide(L)'
;MYDYTSAADLCSWAEQQLSRKTIYQLGGIGRYDSSSRRVFDCVGLIKCFLWHDYGPGNTGYYGKTAPDINADQMYSKATVKGPVDTIPEIPGLLVWQQGHIGIYIGGGQVIEATAKRWGSVGGCVVKSQFINKSAAMYRETWTHWLKCPFLMYEEDSVMYLKPGYQSIAWQGQTIHVYKRKEDQDIGLMSAGGDKVLKTIDKIDDDHIHHCKVNCSYFVMSGSERGTVCGRHQGFTADGRPDQVEWLDVVVTKDNKLVAGDLASWEYPGDEVKVGYSPACIVLLDGKEVTMISSGSGQSKYTTANTQTLHMRDADGVDVFAVVSGKLNGIACRQFAKAYNMVYCAMLDSGGSSQMIVYGTKKVYTGRALPNVLTFYKTEQPDPDPQPDPDVPVIPAGQTMIFKCTKASTSKGYPLRKSAPSGAIVSYLQPGENVKVVDIQNKGKNQYTSAAEPWCLTDGGLWFAFDKGYFK
;
A
#
# COMPACT_ATOMS: atom_id res chain seq x y z
N MET A 1 -12.06 -18.65 14.15
CA MET A 1 -11.83 -18.89 12.71
C MET A 1 -10.34 -18.67 12.50
N TYR A 2 -9.55 -19.75 12.48
CA TYR A 2 -8.09 -19.66 12.27
C TYR A 2 -7.81 -20.23 10.90
N ASP A 3 -7.45 -19.32 10.00
CA ASP A 3 -7.26 -19.54 8.58
C ASP A 3 -5.91 -20.23 8.31
N TYR A 4 -5.89 -21.07 7.28
CA TYR A 4 -4.97 -22.18 7.10
C TYR A 4 -3.50 -21.75 6.84
N THR A 5 -2.54 -22.43 7.47
CA THR A 5 -1.10 -22.16 7.37
C THR A 5 -0.56 -22.50 5.97
N SER A 6 -0.40 -21.49 5.12
CA SER A 6 0.17 -21.65 3.78
C SER A 6 1.71 -21.75 3.80
N ALA A 7 2.30 -22.25 2.71
CA ALA A 7 3.75 -22.23 2.50
C ALA A 7 4.33 -20.80 2.51
N ALA A 8 3.58 -19.82 1.99
CA ALA A 8 3.97 -18.42 1.97
C ALA A 8 3.99 -17.79 3.37
N ASP A 9 3.04 -18.16 4.24
CA ASP A 9 3.01 -17.71 5.62
C ASP A 9 4.18 -18.27 6.42
N LEU A 10 4.59 -19.52 6.16
CA LEU A 10 5.78 -20.10 6.77
C LEU A 10 7.03 -19.26 6.44
N CYS A 11 7.22 -18.88 5.17
CA CYS A 11 8.33 -18.00 4.77
C CYS A 11 8.27 -16.66 5.50
N SER A 12 7.11 -16.00 5.47
CA SER A 12 6.88 -14.70 6.12
C SER A 12 7.15 -14.76 7.63
N TRP A 13 6.77 -15.86 8.26
CA TRP A 13 7.03 -16.08 9.67
C TRP A 13 8.50 -16.36 9.96
N ALA A 14 9.17 -17.17 9.14
CA ALA A 14 10.58 -17.52 9.31
C ALA A 14 11.49 -16.29 9.13
N GLU A 15 11.18 -15.42 8.17
CA GLU A 15 11.90 -14.17 7.95
C GLU A 15 11.88 -13.25 9.17
N GLN A 16 10.74 -13.16 9.87
CA GLN A 16 10.64 -12.39 11.11
C GLN A 16 11.58 -12.90 12.21
N GLN A 17 12.05 -14.14 12.14
CA GLN A 17 12.91 -14.71 13.17
C GLN A 17 14.38 -14.37 12.99
N LEU A 18 14.79 -13.97 11.77
CA LEU A 18 16.14 -13.51 11.48
C LEU A 18 16.51 -12.24 12.25
N SER A 19 15.52 -11.39 12.58
CA SER A 19 15.73 -10.15 13.34
C SER A 19 15.50 -10.30 14.85
N ARG A 20 15.09 -11.49 15.33
CA ARG A 20 14.83 -11.74 16.76
C ARG A 20 16.05 -12.31 17.47
N LYS A 21 16.11 -12.09 18.79
CA LYS A 21 17.05 -12.80 19.65
C LYS A 21 16.66 -14.27 19.71
N THR A 22 17.48 -15.14 19.12
CA THR A 22 17.23 -16.58 19.04
C THR A 22 18.43 -17.38 19.57
N ILE A 23 18.18 -18.56 20.14
CA ILE A 23 19.22 -19.48 20.60
C ILE A 23 18.88 -20.91 20.20
N TYR A 24 19.92 -21.67 19.83
CA TYR A 24 19.77 -23.07 19.47
C TYR A 24 19.76 -23.94 20.72
N GLN A 25 18.76 -24.81 20.85
CA GLN A 25 18.73 -25.88 21.85
C GLN A 25 17.94 -27.06 21.28
N LEU A 26 18.46 -28.28 21.42
CA LEU A 26 17.74 -29.49 21.02
C LEU A 26 16.40 -29.58 21.77
N GLY A 27 15.30 -29.84 21.05
CA GLY A 27 13.94 -29.78 21.57
C GLY A 27 13.36 -28.37 21.65
N GLY A 28 14.07 -27.36 21.13
CA GLY A 28 13.61 -25.98 21.10
C GLY A 28 12.49 -25.78 20.08
N ILE A 29 11.34 -25.26 20.53
CA ILE A 29 10.12 -25.12 19.72
C ILE A 29 9.64 -23.68 19.61
N GLY A 30 10.54 -22.72 19.79
CA GLY A 30 10.30 -21.29 19.69
C GLY A 30 9.88 -20.58 20.97
N ARG A 31 9.89 -21.26 22.11
CA ARG A 31 9.60 -20.67 23.42
C ARG A 31 10.69 -19.70 23.86
N TYR A 32 10.33 -18.76 24.72
CA TYR A 32 11.29 -17.82 25.30
C TYR A 32 12.05 -18.47 26.47
N ASP A 33 13.37 -18.29 26.51
CA ASP A 33 14.18 -18.57 27.70
C ASP A 33 14.10 -17.42 28.72
N SER A 34 14.74 -17.59 29.87
CA SER A 34 14.83 -16.57 30.93
C SER A 34 15.48 -15.25 30.47
N SER A 35 16.21 -15.27 29.35
CA SER A 35 16.85 -14.10 28.74
C SER A 35 16.01 -13.49 27.59
N SER A 36 14.73 -13.88 27.47
CA SER A 36 13.83 -13.43 26.41
C SER A 36 14.34 -13.72 24.99
N ARG A 37 15.08 -14.82 24.80
CA ARG A 37 15.46 -15.33 23.48
C ARG A 37 14.55 -16.46 23.07
N ARG A 38 14.17 -16.55 21.79
CA ARG A 38 13.41 -17.70 21.30
C ARG A 38 14.33 -18.90 21.10
N VAL A 39 13.94 -20.02 21.66
CA VAL A 39 14.72 -21.26 21.70
C VAL A 39 14.25 -22.18 20.59
N PHE A 40 15.10 -22.44 19.59
CA PHE A 40 14.79 -23.29 18.45
C PHE A 40 15.75 -24.48 18.34
N ASP A 41 15.24 -25.64 17.91
CA ASP A 41 16.02 -26.57 17.10
C ASP A 41 15.61 -26.45 15.63
N CYS A 42 16.20 -27.27 14.75
CA CYS A 42 16.00 -27.19 13.31
C CYS A 42 14.51 -27.28 12.92
N VAL A 43 13.89 -28.44 13.17
CA VAL A 43 12.48 -28.69 12.85
C VAL A 43 11.54 -27.88 13.75
N GLY A 44 11.97 -27.53 14.95
CA GLY A 44 11.25 -26.72 15.92
C GLY A 44 10.99 -25.30 15.45
N LEU A 45 11.81 -24.76 14.54
CA LEU A 45 11.50 -23.55 13.79
C LEU A 45 10.18 -23.75 13.00
N ILE A 46 10.09 -24.80 12.21
CA ILE A 46 8.89 -25.10 11.40
C ILE A 46 7.69 -25.46 12.30
N LYS A 47 7.89 -26.28 13.34
CA LYS A 47 6.82 -26.70 14.26
C LYS A 47 6.21 -25.54 15.03
N CYS A 48 7.01 -24.56 15.44
CA CYS A 48 6.51 -23.36 16.12
C CYS A 48 5.49 -22.61 15.27
N PHE A 49 5.75 -22.51 13.95
CA PHE A 49 4.79 -21.96 12.99
C PHE A 49 3.55 -22.82 12.87
N LEU A 50 3.73 -24.12 12.60
CA LEU A 50 2.61 -25.05 12.42
C LEU A 50 1.67 -25.05 13.61
N TRP A 51 2.21 -25.01 14.84
CA TRP A 51 1.43 -25.01 16.08
C TRP A 51 0.80 -23.66 16.45
N HIS A 52 1.02 -22.59 15.67
CA HIS A 52 0.56 -21.24 15.99
C HIS A 52 1.01 -20.74 17.39
N ASP A 53 2.14 -21.25 17.89
CA ASP A 53 2.67 -20.91 19.21
C ASP A 53 3.59 -19.68 19.12
N TYR A 54 2.98 -18.51 19.00
CA TYR A 54 3.69 -17.25 18.73
C TYR A 54 4.04 -16.41 19.98
N GLY A 55 3.65 -16.83 21.19
CA GLY A 55 3.71 -16.00 22.40
C GLY A 55 4.16 -16.72 23.68
N PRO A 56 4.74 -15.99 24.66
CA PRO A 56 5.39 -16.55 25.86
C PRO A 56 4.47 -17.26 26.86
N GLY A 57 3.15 -17.25 26.66
CA GLY A 57 2.16 -17.87 27.56
C GLY A 57 1.34 -19.00 26.92
N ASN A 58 1.60 -19.37 25.67
CA ASN A 58 0.70 -20.23 24.92
C ASN A 58 1.06 -21.73 25.04
N THR A 59 1.06 -22.25 26.28
CA THR A 59 1.39 -23.66 26.58
C THR A 59 0.40 -24.67 25.98
N GLY A 60 -0.73 -24.19 25.48
CA GLY A 60 -1.84 -25.02 25.02
C GLY A 60 -1.77 -25.53 23.58
N TYR A 61 -0.74 -25.27 22.78
CA TYR A 61 -0.77 -25.58 21.33
C TYR A 61 0.18 -26.68 20.84
N TYR A 62 0.87 -27.36 21.74
CA TYR A 62 1.78 -28.45 21.37
C TYR A 62 1.04 -29.59 20.65
N GLY A 63 1.49 -29.94 19.44
CA GLY A 63 0.97 -31.09 18.69
C GLY A 63 -0.47 -30.95 18.19
N LYS A 64 -1.08 -29.74 18.25
CA LYS A 64 -2.53 -29.58 17.98
C LYS A 64 -2.91 -29.52 16.50
N THR A 65 -2.08 -28.89 15.68
CA THR A 65 -2.33 -28.68 14.24
C THR A 65 -1.41 -29.50 13.35
N ALA A 66 -0.28 -29.96 13.89
CA ALA A 66 0.64 -30.89 13.25
C ALA A 66 1.23 -31.84 14.32
N PRO A 67 1.52 -33.10 14.01
CA PRO A 67 2.12 -34.05 14.96
C PRO A 67 3.53 -33.61 15.37
N ASP A 68 3.93 -33.96 16.59
CA ASP A 68 5.31 -33.78 17.03
C ASP A 68 6.22 -34.81 16.36
N ILE A 69 6.95 -34.36 15.34
CA ILE A 69 7.84 -35.18 14.54
C ILE A 69 9.19 -34.50 14.35
N ASN A 70 10.23 -35.30 14.13
CA ASN A 70 11.55 -34.81 13.78
C ASN A 70 11.70 -34.52 12.27
N ALA A 71 12.86 -34.00 11.86
CA ALA A 71 13.16 -33.68 10.46
C ALA A 71 13.00 -34.89 9.52
N ASP A 72 13.50 -36.06 9.92
CA ASP A 72 13.46 -37.28 9.10
C ASP A 72 12.05 -37.86 8.97
N GLN A 73 11.26 -37.77 10.04
CA GLN A 73 9.84 -38.13 10.01
C GLN A 73 9.02 -37.17 9.14
N MET A 74 9.35 -35.87 9.15
CA MET A 74 8.73 -34.89 8.25
C MET A 74 9.05 -35.20 6.78
N TYR A 75 10.32 -35.51 6.48
CA TYR A 75 10.75 -35.98 5.17
C TYR A 75 10.07 -37.29 4.74
N SER A 76 10.00 -38.26 5.64
CA SER A 76 9.37 -39.56 5.39
C SER A 76 7.89 -39.41 5.05
N LYS A 77 7.16 -38.55 5.78
CA LYS A 77 5.72 -38.29 5.57
C LYS A 77 5.38 -37.51 4.31
N ALA A 78 6.31 -36.73 3.75
CA ALA A 78 6.04 -35.96 2.54
C ALA A 78 5.80 -36.88 1.33
N THR A 79 4.67 -36.63 0.65
CA THR A 79 4.25 -37.32 -0.58
C THR A 79 4.89 -36.71 -1.83
N VAL A 80 5.19 -35.41 -1.81
CA VAL A 80 5.87 -34.69 -2.89
C VAL A 80 7.23 -34.21 -2.41
N LYS A 81 8.30 -34.75 -3.02
CA LYS A 81 9.70 -34.52 -2.67
C LYS A 81 10.62 -34.93 -3.82
N GLY A 82 11.86 -34.45 -3.80
CA GLY A 82 12.86 -34.81 -4.81
C GLY A 82 14.29 -34.43 -4.40
N PRO A 83 15.31 -34.78 -5.20
CA PRO A 83 16.70 -34.36 -4.99
C PRO A 83 16.83 -32.83 -4.99
N VAL A 84 17.69 -32.25 -4.15
CA VAL A 84 17.76 -30.79 -3.94
C VAL A 84 18.12 -29.99 -5.21
N ASP A 85 18.85 -30.59 -6.14
CA ASP A 85 19.20 -29.99 -7.44
C ASP A 85 18.02 -29.88 -8.40
N THR A 86 16.92 -30.58 -8.12
CA THR A 86 15.65 -30.52 -8.85
C THR A 86 14.61 -29.63 -8.17
N ILE A 87 14.99 -28.90 -7.11
CA ILE A 87 14.04 -28.11 -6.33
C ILE A 87 13.28 -27.11 -7.22
N PRO A 88 11.93 -27.14 -7.20
CA PRO A 88 11.14 -26.10 -7.84
C PRO A 88 11.41 -24.74 -7.19
N GLU A 89 11.35 -23.65 -7.97
CA GLU A 89 11.40 -22.28 -7.45
C GLU A 89 10.07 -21.90 -6.78
N ILE A 90 9.71 -22.65 -5.73
CA ILE A 90 8.51 -22.49 -4.92
C ILE A 90 8.95 -22.22 -3.47
N PRO A 91 8.89 -20.96 -3.02
CA PRO A 91 9.15 -20.61 -1.63
C PRO A 91 8.20 -21.35 -0.67
N GLY A 92 8.74 -21.74 0.49
CA GLY A 92 8.01 -22.47 1.52
C GLY A 92 8.08 -23.99 1.33
N LEU A 93 8.71 -24.49 0.27
CA LEU A 93 9.26 -25.84 0.29
C LEU A 93 10.25 -25.99 1.45
N LEU A 94 10.40 -27.21 1.96
CA LEU A 94 11.44 -27.51 2.92
C LEU A 94 12.63 -28.13 2.19
N VAL A 95 13.83 -27.85 2.66
CA VAL A 95 15.05 -28.56 2.26
C VAL A 95 15.51 -29.43 3.39
N TRP A 96 15.99 -30.63 3.07
CA TRP A 96 16.30 -31.66 4.03
C TRP A 96 17.62 -32.34 3.72
N GLN A 97 18.28 -32.73 4.80
CA GLN A 97 19.33 -33.74 4.85
C GLN A 97 19.06 -34.60 6.08
N GLN A 98 19.67 -35.77 6.18
CA GLN A 98 19.46 -36.63 7.35
C GLN A 98 19.71 -35.86 8.67
N GLY A 99 18.70 -35.83 9.54
CA GLY A 99 18.69 -35.15 10.83
C GLY A 99 18.50 -33.64 10.81
N HIS A 100 18.35 -32.99 9.66
CA HIS A 100 18.26 -31.52 9.58
C HIS A 100 17.33 -31.02 8.48
N ILE A 101 16.64 -29.92 8.73
CA ILE A 101 15.63 -29.38 7.82
C ILE A 101 15.62 -27.85 7.87
N GLY A 102 15.30 -27.21 6.75
CA GLY A 102 15.21 -25.76 6.60
C GLY A 102 14.08 -25.36 5.65
N ILE A 103 13.82 -24.06 5.57
CA ILE A 103 12.72 -23.47 4.81
C ILE A 103 13.30 -22.77 3.60
N TYR A 104 13.01 -23.26 2.40
CA TYR A 104 13.46 -22.66 1.15
C TYR A 104 12.70 -21.37 0.85
N ILE A 105 13.39 -20.32 0.42
CA ILE A 105 12.82 -19.00 0.13
C ILE A 105 13.11 -18.51 -1.31
N GLY A 106 13.53 -19.40 -2.20
CA GLY A 106 13.85 -19.09 -3.61
C GLY A 106 15.33 -18.82 -3.86
N GLY A 107 15.79 -19.02 -5.10
CA GLY A 107 17.15 -18.67 -5.55
C GLY A 107 18.26 -19.36 -4.76
N GLY A 108 18.03 -20.60 -4.32
CA GLY A 108 18.96 -21.39 -3.50
C GLY A 108 19.07 -20.97 -2.03
N GLN A 109 18.29 -19.98 -1.57
CA GLN A 109 18.34 -19.49 -0.20
C GLN A 109 17.42 -20.28 0.74
N VAL A 110 17.87 -20.47 1.97
CA VAL A 110 17.18 -21.27 2.99
C VAL A 110 17.23 -20.54 4.33
N ILE A 111 16.10 -20.46 5.03
CA ILE A 111 16.04 -20.07 6.44
C ILE A 111 16.06 -21.31 7.30
N GLU A 112 17.04 -21.42 8.19
CA GLU A 112 17.21 -22.59 9.05
C GLU A 112 17.58 -22.17 10.48
N ALA A 113 17.19 -23.00 11.46
CA ALA A 113 17.70 -22.90 12.82
C ALA A 113 18.87 -23.88 12.99
N THR A 114 20.06 -23.37 13.29
CA THR A 114 21.28 -24.17 13.41
C THR A 114 22.14 -23.74 14.60
N ALA A 115 22.96 -24.66 15.10
CA ALA A 115 23.86 -24.39 16.21
C ALA A 115 25.02 -23.47 15.78
N LYS A 116 25.56 -22.69 16.72
CA LYS A 116 26.63 -21.68 16.49
C LYS A 116 27.86 -22.22 15.74
N ARG A 117 28.20 -23.49 15.93
CA ARG A 117 29.32 -24.15 15.23
C ARG A 117 29.16 -24.20 13.70
N TRP A 118 27.96 -23.98 13.19
CA TRP A 118 27.62 -24.04 11.75
C TRP A 118 27.44 -22.64 11.12
N GLY A 119 28.05 -21.61 11.70
CA GLY A 119 28.13 -20.27 11.10
C GLY A 119 27.08 -19.27 11.56
N SER A 120 26.34 -19.55 12.65
CA SER A 120 25.31 -18.63 13.12
C SER A 120 25.90 -17.42 13.86
N VAL A 121 25.88 -16.25 13.22
CA VAL A 121 26.34 -14.96 13.79
C VAL A 121 25.12 -14.21 14.33
N GLY A 122 25.12 -13.91 15.63
CA GLY A 122 24.03 -13.17 16.31
C GLY A 122 22.96 -14.06 16.94
N GLY A 123 22.21 -14.82 16.13
CA GLY A 123 21.16 -15.74 16.57
C GLY A 123 21.34 -17.16 16.01
N CYS A 124 20.43 -18.09 16.29
CA CYS A 124 20.46 -19.45 15.71
C CYS A 124 19.66 -19.58 14.43
N VAL A 125 18.70 -18.69 14.18
CA VAL A 125 17.97 -18.64 12.90
C VAL A 125 18.76 -17.80 11.92
N VAL A 126 19.07 -18.36 10.78
CA VAL A 126 20.03 -17.80 9.82
C VAL A 126 19.57 -18.07 8.39
N LYS A 127 20.15 -17.32 7.45
CA LYS A 127 19.92 -17.50 6.01
C LYS A 127 21.15 -18.17 5.39
N SER A 128 21.01 -19.43 4.99
CA SER A 128 22.02 -20.15 4.21
C SER A 128 21.70 -20.18 2.73
N GLN A 129 22.65 -20.65 1.94
CA GLN A 129 22.60 -20.69 0.48
C GLN A 129 23.28 -21.97 -0.02
N PHE A 130 22.69 -22.67 -0.99
CA PHE A 130 23.25 -23.94 -1.49
C PHE A 130 23.61 -23.94 -2.98
N ILE A 131 23.37 -22.84 -3.70
CA ILE A 131 23.76 -22.66 -5.10
C ILE A 131 25.01 -21.78 -5.21
N ASN A 132 24.99 -20.60 -4.59
CA ASN A 132 26.11 -19.65 -4.65
C ASN A 132 27.19 -19.99 -3.62
N LYS A 133 28.27 -20.65 -4.07
CA LYS A 133 29.43 -21.05 -3.25
C LYS A 133 30.17 -19.89 -2.57
N SER A 134 30.02 -18.67 -3.07
CA SER A 134 30.65 -17.48 -2.48
C SER A 134 29.80 -16.84 -1.38
N ALA A 135 28.62 -17.36 -1.07
CA ALA A 135 27.78 -16.85 0.00
C ALA A 135 28.44 -17.05 1.37
N ALA A 136 28.30 -16.05 2.25
CA ALA A 136 28.88 -16.07 3.60
C ALA A 136 28.44 -17.29 4.43
N MET A 137 27.24 -17.82 4.17
CA MET A 137 26.72 -19.04 4.77
C MET A 137 26.33 -20.04 3.68
N TYR A 138 27.34 -20.60 3.00
CA TYR A 138 27.13 -21.66 2.02
C TYR A 138 26.92 -23.02 2.70
N ARG A 139 25.98 -23.83 2.20
CA ARG A 139 25.64 -25.15 2.72
C ARG A 139 25.37 -26.13 1.57
N GLU A 140 26.35 -26.98 1.26
CA GLU A 140 26.24 -28.03 0.23
C GLU A 140 25.59 -29.32 0.71
N THR A 141 25.31 -29.43 2.02
CA THR A 141 24.92 -30.69 2.65
C THR A 141 23.44 -31.03 2.48
N TRP A 142 22.62 -30.11 1.96
CA TRP A 142 21.23 -30.40 1.62
C TRP A 142 21.18 -31.46 0.52
N THR A 143 20.29 -32.43 0.66
CA THR A 143 20.21 -33.55 -0.30
C THR A 143 18.86 -33.62 -1.01
N HIS A 144 17.78 -33.19 -0.35
CA HIS A 144 16.43 -33.28 -0.90
C HIS A 144 15.60 -32.04 -0.58
N TRP A 145 14.51 -31.85 -1.33
CA TRP A 145 13.43 -30.93 -1.02
C TRP A 145 12.12 -31.70 -0.79
N LEU A 146 11.17 -31.08 -0.10
CA LEU A 146 9.83 -31.63 0.12
C LEU A 146 8.76 -30.53 0.26
N LYS A 147 7.51 -30.86 -0.11
CA LYS A 147 6.32 -30.15 0.38
C LYS A 147 6.04 -30.60 1.82
N CYS A 148 5.91 -29.66 2.75
CA CYS A 148 5.52 -29.97 4.12
C CYS A 148 4.12 -30.62 4.13
N PRO A 149 3.93 -31.79 4.76
CA PRO A 149 2.62 -32.48 4.80
C PRO A 149 1.50 -31.70 5.50
N PHE A 150 1.85 -30.63 6.22
CA PHE A 150 0.94 -29.87 7.09
C PHE A 150 0.75 -28.42 6.61
N LEU A 151 1.23 -28.09 5.40
CA LEU A 151 1.01 -26.79 4.78
C LEU A 151 0.17 -26.95 3.53
N MET A 152 -0.62 -25.93 3.25
CA MET A 152 -1.27 -25.81 1.96
C MET A 152 -0.26 -25.26 0.95
N TYR A 153 -0.07 -26.03 -0.11
CA TYR A 153 0.57 -25.61 -1.33
C TYR A 153 -0.52 -25.59 -2.37
N GLU A 154 -1.06 -24.43 -2.67
CA GLU A 154 -1.93 -24.30 -3.85
C GLU A 154 -1.14 -24.77 -5.09
N GLU A 155 -1.82 -25.35 -6.07
CA GLU A 155 -1.16 -25.90 -7.27
C GLU A 155 -0.36 -24.84 -8.07
N ASP A 156 -0.49 -23.56 -7.68
CA ASP A 156 0.27 -22.42 -8.17
C ASP A 156 0.95 -21.59 -7.07
N SER A 157 1.20 -22.12 -5.85
CA SER A 157 1.58 -21.37 -4.64
C SER A 157 2.52 -20.17 -4.90
N VAL A 158 1.87 -19.03 -5.15
CA VAL A 158 2.46 -17.75 -5.52
C VAL A 158 2.72 -16.97 -4.25
N MET A 159 3.79 -16.17 -4.26
CA MET A 159 4.07 -15.26 -3.15
C MET A 159 2.93 -14.25 -3.03
N TYR A 160 2.54 -13.91 -1.80
CA TYR A 160 1.48 -12.92 -1.56
C TYR A 160 2.04 -11.57 -1.09
N LEU A 161 1.44 -10.48 -1.56
CA LEU A 161 1.72 -9.13 -1.05
C LEU A 161 0.64 -8.70 -0.05
N LYS A 162 1.02 -8.30 1.16
CA LYS A 162 0.08 -7.71 2.13
C LYS A 162 -0.30 -6.30 1.69
N PRO A 163 -1.57 -5.88 1.86
CA PRO A 163 -1.95 -4.48 1.67
C PRO A 163 -1.09 -3.55 2.54
N GLY A 164 -0.62 -2.46 1.95
CA GLY A 164 0.33 -1.55 2.55
C GLY A 164 1.79 -1.86 2.24
N TYR A 165 2.68 -1.26 3.03
CA TYR A 165 4.11 -1.30 2.80
C TYR A 165 4.77 -2.56 3.35
N GLN A 166 5.71 -3.09 2.58
CA GLN A 166 6.61 -4.16 2.98
C GLN A 166 7.96 -4.06 2.25
N SER A 167 8.98 -4.72 2.80
CA SER A 167 10.31 -4.81 2.22
C SER A 167 10.59 -6.28 1.94
N ILE A 168 10.88 -6.60 0.68
CA ILE A 168 11.07 -7.97 0.20
C ILE A 168 12.53 -8.15 -0.24
N ALA A 169 13.14 -9.28 0.12
CA ALA A 169 14.42 -9.67 -0.46
C ALA A 169 14.17 -10.50 -1.73
N TRP A 170 14.74 -10.09 -2.85
CA TRP A 170 14.60 -10.79 -4.13
C TRP A 170 15.90 -10.74 -4.94
N GLN A 171 16.44 -11.89 -5.33
CA GLN A 171 17.69 -12.00 -6.10
C GLN A 171 18.85 -11.16 -5.50
N GLY A 172 18.96 -11.18 -4.17
CA GLY A 172 19.98 -10.42 -3.44
C GLY A 172 19.75 -8.90 -3.39
N GLN A 173 18.64 -8.40 -3.92
CA GLN A 173 18.23 -7.00 -3.83
C GLN A 173 17.13 -6.82 -2.78
N THR A 174 17.03 -5.62 -2.24
CA THR A 174 15.86 -5.23 -1.43
C THR A 174 14.86 -4.52 -2.34
N ILE A 175 13.61 -4.98 -2.34
CA ILE A 175 12.50 -4.36 -3.07
C ILE A 175 11.51 -3.80 -2.05
N HIS A 176 11.31 -2.49 -2.08
CA HIS A 176 10.31 -1.81 -1.28
C HIS A 176 9.00 -1.83 -2.03
N VAL A 177 7.96 -2.43 -1.46
CA VAL A 177 6.67 -2.62 -2.11
C VAL A 177 5.57 -1.97 -1.29
N TYR A 178 4.60 -1.38 -1.98
CA TYR A 178 3.34 -0.97 -1.40
C TYR A 178 2.21 -1.56 -2.24
N LYS A 179 1.38 -2.44 -1.69
CA LYS A 179 0.12 -2.87 -2.32
C LYS A 179 -0.99 -1.92 -1.88
N ARG A 180 -1.72 -1.34 -2.84
CA ARG A 180 -2.82 -0.40 -2.57
C ARG A 180 -3.84 -1.04 -1.62
N LYS A 181 -4.31 -0.28 -0.63
CA LYS A 181 -5.42 -0.71 0.24
C LYS A 181 -6.76 -0.42 -0.42
N GLU A 182 -7.80 -1.15 -0.01
CA GLU A 182 -9.16 -1.02 -0.58
C GLU A 182 -9.70 0.41 -0.50
N ASP A 183 -9.35 1.13 0.55
CA ASP A 183 -9.80 2.49 0.84
C ASP A 183 -8.97 3.59 0.16
N GLN A 184 -8.06 3.23 -0.74
CA GLN A 184 -7.16 4.14 -1.45
C GLN A 184 -7.40 4.09 -2.95
N ASP A 185 -7.12 5.18 -3.65
CA ASP A 185 -7.09 5.20 -5.11
C ASP A 185 -5.67 5.45 -5.66
N ILE A 186 -5.46 5.18 -6.94
CA ILE A 186 -4.23 5.50 -7.68
C ILE A 186 -4.38 6.81 -8.43
N GLY A 187 -3.33 7.63 -8.44
CA GLY A 187 -3.31 8.88 -9.21
C GLY A 187 -1.90 9.34 -9.55
N LEU A 188 -1.84 10.47 -10.27
CA LEU A 188 -0.59 11.14 -10.65
C LEU A 188 -0.64 12.62 -10.24
N MET A 189 0.49 13.08 -9.71
CA MET A 189 0.71 14.49 -9.35
C MET A 189 1.85 15.10 -10.14
N SER A 190 1.60 16.26 -10.74
CA SER A 190 2.62 17.13 -11.31
C SER A 190 3.35 17.91 -10.22
N ALA A 191 4.60 18.30 -10.47
CA ALA A 191 5.36 19.21 -9.64
C ALA A 191 4.81 20.66 -9.66
N GLY A 192 3.74 20.93 -10.41
CA GLY A 192 2.96 22.18 -10.34
C GLY A 192 3.31 23.19 -11.41
N GLY A 193 3.26 22.77 -12.69
CA GLY A 193 3.45 23.64 -13.85
C GLY A 193 4.32 22.99 -14.93
N ASP A 194 4.45 23.67 -16.08
CA ASP A 194 5.31 23.22 -17.17
C ASP A 194 6.80 23.32 -16.79
N LYS A 195 7.57 22.28 -17.10
CA LYS A 195 9.02 22.17 -16.84
C LYS A 195 9.43 22.37 -15.36
N VAL A 196 8.50 22.24 -14.42
CA VAL A 196 8.78 22.35 -12.99
C VAL A 196 9.32 21.02 -12.46
N LEU A 197 10.38 21.08 -11.65
CA LEU A 197 10.94 19.92 -10.96
C LEU A 197 10.95 20.17 -9.45
N LYS A 198 10.44 19.20 -8.67
CA LYS A 198 10.45 19.23 -7.20
C LYS A 198 10.92 17.89 -6.65
N THR A 199 11.52 17.89 -5.47
CA THR A 199 11.79 16.62 -4.77
C THR A 199 10.46 15.93 -4.43
N ILE A 200 10.44 14.60 -4.41
CA ILE A 200 9.22 13.80 -4.24
C ILE A 200 8.40 14.14 -2.97
N ASP A 201 9.05 14.63 -1.92
CA ASP A 201 8.41 15.10 -0.68
C ASP A 201 7.71 16.47 -0.83
N LYS A 202 8.06 17.25 -1.86
CA LYS A 202 7.50 18.57 -2.15
C LYS A 202 6.47 18.56 -3.28
N ILE A 203 6.20 17.39 -3.87
CA ILE A 203 5.08 17.17 -4.79
C ILE A 203 3.95 16.64 -3.92
N ASP A 204 3.05 17.54 -3.52
CA ASP A 204 1.98 17.32 -2.54
C ASP A 204 0.80 18.24 -2.84
N ASP A 205 -0.38 17.84 -2.37
CA ASP A 205 -1.59 18.64 -2.31
C ASP A 205 -2.42 18.27 -1.07
N ASP A 206 -3.72 18.59 -1.06
CA ASP A 206 -4.61 18.38 0.08
C ASP A 206 -5.07 16.90 0.24
N HIS A 207 -4.69 15.99 -0.66
CA HIS A 207 -5.00 14.57 -0.52
C HIS A 207 -4.13 13.90 0.54
N ILE A 208 -4.67 12.84 1.16
CA ILE A 208 -3.91 12.01 2.09
C ILE A 208 -3.08 11.00 1.27
N HIS A 209 -1.80 11.30 1.04
CA HIS A 209 -0.90 10.41 0.30
C HIS A 209 -0.26 9.33 1.19
N HIS A 210 -0.50 8.08 0.84
CA HIS A 210 0.00 6.92 1.57
C HIS A 210 1.32 6.39 0.99
N CYS A 211 1.47 6.41 -0.32
CA CYS A 211 2.70 6.03 -1.01
C CYS A 211 2.89 6.89 -2.24
N LYS A 212 4.09 7.47 -2.41
CA LYS A 212 4.50 8.21 -3.62
C LYS A 212 5.72 7.53 -4.23
N VAL A 213 5.73 7.38 -5.55
CA VAL A 213 6.89 6.92 -6.33
C VAL A 213 7.12 7.83 -7.54
N ASN A 214 8.36 7.88 -8.04
CA ASN A 214 8.61 8.56 -9.32
C ASN A 214 7.86 7.88 -10.47
N CYS A 215 7.62 8.61 -11.56
CA CYS A 215 6.83 8.10 -12.67
C CYS A 215 7.52 8.28 -14.02
N SER A 216 7.39 9.49 -14.59
CA SER A 216 7.67 9.69 -16.01
C SER A 216 9.14 9.97 -16.26
N TYR A 217 9.61 9.59 -17.45
CA TYR A 217 10.85 10.14 -17.98
C TYR A 217 10.69 11.63 -18.25
N PHE A 218 11.81 12.34 -18.27
CA PHE A 218 11.84 13.77 -18.54
C PHE A 218 13.17 14.22 -19.09
N VAL A 219 13.13 15.37 -19.75
CA VAL A 219 14.32 16.00 -20.33
C VAL A 219 15.21 16.56 -19.22
N MET A 220 16.48 16.14 -19.19
CA MET A 220 17.40 16.40 -18.07
C MET A 220 18.19 17.72 -18.19
N SER A 221 18.31 18.30 -19.38
CA SER A 221 19.18 19.44 -19.65
C SER A 221 18.66 20.31 -20.80
N GLY A 222 19.25 21.50 -20.98
CA GLY A 222 18.85 22.45 -22.02
C GLY A 222 17.61 23.27 -21.67
N SER A 223 17.06 23.96 -22.67
CA SER A 223 15.86 24.82 -22.54
C SER A 223 14.58 24.02 -22.24
N GLU A 224 14.58 22.73 -22.60
CA GLU A 224 13.47 21.80 -22.39
C GLU A 224 13.59 21.02 -21.07
N ARG A 225 14.57 21.34 -20.23
CA ARG A 225 14.77 20.63 -18.96
C ARG A 225 13.48 20.66 -18.12
N GLY A 226 13.05 19.48 -17.69
CA GLY A 226 11.84 19.29 -16.87
C GLY A 226 10.60 18.89 -17.66
N THR A 227 10.63 18.97 -19.00
CA THR A 227 9.54 18.48 -19.85
C THR A 227 9.34 16.98 -19.65
N VAL A 228 8.11 16.58 -19.34
CA VAL A 228 7.71 15.17 -19.21
C VAL A 228 7.71 14.51 -20.59
N CYS A 229 8.24 13.31 -20.68
CA CYS A 229 8.18 12.49 -21.88
C CYS A 229 6.91 11.63 -21.87
N GLY A 230 6.07 11.78 -22.90
CA GLY A 230 4.82 11.02 -23.03
C GLY A 230 3.67 11.51 -22.16
N ARG A 231 2.67 10.65 -22.02
CA ARG A 231 1.44 10.89 -21.27
C ARG A 231 1.74 11.11 -19.79
N HIS A 232 0.99 12.03 -19.20
CA HIS A 232 0.99 12.32 -17.77
C HIS A 232 -0.35 12.95 -17.35
N GLN A 233 -1.33 12.08 -17.12
CA GLN A 233 -2.67 12.43 -16.70
C GLN A 233 -2.89 12.03 -15.24
N GLY A 234 -3.54 12.90 -14.48
CA GLY A 234 -3.95 12.70 -13.10
C GLY A 234 -4.76 13.90 -12.62
N PHE A 235 -5.01 14.00 -11.32
CA PHE A 235 -5.84 15.09 -10.78
C PHE A 235 -5.18 16.48 -10.80
N THR A 236 -3.92 16.59 -11.22
CA THR A 236 -3.19 17.88 -11.38
C THR A 236 -2.66 18.14 -12.79
N ALA A 237 -2.86 17.22 -13.74
CA ALA A 237 -2.35 17.34 -15.10
C ALA A 237 -3.17 16.48 -16.07
N ASP A 238 -3.31 16.92 -17.33
CA ASP A 238 -3.98 16.16 -18.38
C ASP A 238 -3.10 16.10 -19.65
N GLY A 239 -1.81 15.81 -19.48
CA GLY A 239 -0.85 15.78 -20.57
C GLY A 239 -1.01 14.55 -21.44
N ARG A 240 -1.44 14.75 -22.69
CA ARG A 240 -1.67 13.70 -23.70
C ARG A 240 -0.99 14.07 -25.03
N PRO A 241 0.35 14.07 -25.10
CA PRO A 241 1.05 14.46 -26.32
C PRO A 241 0.80 13.47 -27.45
N ASP A 242 0.68 13.97 -28.68
CA ASP A 242 0.65 13.15 -29.89
C ASP A 242 2.10 12.75 -30.23
N GLN A 243 2.45 11.50 -29.97
CA GLN A 243 3.80 10.95 -30.11
C GLN A 243 3.76 9.42 -30.16
N VAL A 244 4.81 8.81 -30.73
CA VAL A 244 4.89 7.35 -30.92
C VAL A 244 6.09 6.73 -30.18
N GLU A 245 6.94 7.57 -29.57
CA GLU A 245 8.17 7.13 -28.92
C GLU A 245 7.95 6.54 -27.53
N TRP A 246 6.81 6.84 -26.90
CA TRP A 246 6.47 6.31 -25.60
C TRP A 246 5.14 5.59 -25.63
N LEU A 247 5.16 4.40 -25.01
CA LEU A 247 3.97 3.67 -24.67
C LEU A 247 3.12 4.48 -23.70
N ASP A 248 1.83 4.27 -23.74
CA ASP A 248 0.87 4.81 -22.81
C ASP A 248 0.26 3.71 -21.96
N VAL A 249 -0.02 4.07 -20.71
CA VAL A 249 -0.78 3.27 -19.75
C VAL A 249 -1.85 4.18 -19.17
N VAL A 250 -3.08 3.72 -19.16
CA VAL A 250 -4.23 4.38 -18.58
C VAL A 250 -4.93 3.44 -17.62
N VAL A 251 -5.25 3.94 -16.43
CA VAL A 251 -6.21 3.34 -15.52
C VAL A 251 -7.45 4.21 -15.52
N THR A 252 -8.56 3.67 -16.00
CA THR A 252 -9.85 4.36 -16.09
C THR A 252 -10.57 4.40 -14.75
N LYS A 253 -11.61 5.23 -14.62
CA LYS A 253 -12.41 5.36 -13.39
C LYS A 253 -13.16 4.09 -13.00
N ASP A 254 -13.53 3.24 -13.95
CA ASP A 254 -14.06 1.88 -13.74
C ASP A 254 -12.95 0.85 -13.46
N ASN A 255 -11.72 1.30 -13.18
CA ASN A 255 -10.56 0.51 -12.79
C ASN A 255 -10.02 -0.43 -13.88
N LYS A 256 -10.35 -0.21 -15.16
CA LYS A 256 -9.75 -0.94 -16.27
C LYS A 256 -8.34 -0.39 -16.56
N LEU A 257 -7.37 -1.29 -16.75
CA LEU A 257 -6.04 -0.93 -17.23
C LEU A 257 -5.99 -1.12 -18.74
N VAL A 258 -5.50 -0.10 -19.44
CA VAL A 258 -5.25 -0.12 -20.88
C VAL A 258 -3.82 0.30 -21.11
N ALA A 259 -3.10 -0.39 -21.99
CA ALA A 259 -1.74 -0.02 -22.34
C ALA A 259 -1.45 -0.27 -23.82
N GLY A 260 -0.65 0.61 -24.43
CA GLY A 260 -0.35 0.53 -25.86
C GLY A 260 0.13 1.86 -26.43
N ASP A 261 0.00 2.01 -27.74
CA ASP A 261 0.13 3.28 -28.44
C ASP A 261 -1.27 3.91 -28.52
N LEU A 262 -1.52 4.96 -27.74
CA LEU A 262 -2.83 5.58 -27.59
C LEU A 262 -2.78 6.99 -28.17
N ALA A 263 -3.79 7.35 -28.96
CA ALA A 263 -3.86 8.70 -29.50
C ALA A 263 -4.12 9.74 -28.40
N SER A 264 -3.74 10.98 -28.68
CA SER A 264 -3.89 12.12 -27.75
C SER A 264 -5.34 12.41 -27.34
N TRP A 265 -6.32 12.07 -28.20
CA TRP A 265 -7.74 12.23 -27.89
C TRP A 265 -8.35 11.05 -27.14
N GLU A 266 -7.68 9.90 -27.09
CA GLU A 266 -8.16 8.74 -26.34
C GLU A 266 -7.99 8.94 -24.83
N TYR A 267 -9.01 8.51 -24.08
CA TYR A 267 -9.08 8.58 -22.62
C TYR A 267 -8.93 10.01 -22.08
N PRO A 268 -9.95 10.87 -22.29
CA PRO A 268 -9.96 12.22 -21.71
C PRO A 268 -9.91 12.16 -20.18
N GLY A 269 -9.39 13.22 -19.55
CA GLY A 269 -9.08 13.22 -18.12
C GLY A 269 -10.27 12.95 -17.20
N ASP A 270 -11.50 13.19 -17.64
CA ASP A 270 -12.72 12.87 -16.89
C ASP A 270 -13.10 11.38 -16.90
N GLU A 271 -12.46 10.55 -17.72
CA GLU A 271 -12.63 9.09 -17.75
C GLU A 271 -11.51 8.34 -17.01
N VAL A 272 -10.45 9.05 -16.63
CA VAL A 272 -9.18 8.48 -16.19
C VAL A 272 -8.91 8.77 -14.71
N LYS A 273 -8.35 7.79 -14.00
CA LYS A 273 -7.73 7.99 -12.68
C LYS A 273 -6.29 8.43 -12.82
N VAL A 274 -5.55 7.72 -13.66
CA VAL A 274 -4.16 8.02 -13.98
C VAL A 274 -3.81 7.57 -15.40
N GLY A 275 -3.02 8.39 -16.09
CA GLY A 275 -2.39 8.06 -17.37
C GLY A 275 -0.92 8.40 -17.33
N TYR A 276 -0.04 7.52 -17.80
CA TYR A 276 1.39 7.79 -17.82
C TYR A 276 2.12 6.97 -18.89
N SER A 277 3.35 7.36 -19.21
CA SER A 277 4.20 6.59 -20.12
C SER A 277 5.37 5.88 -19.42
N PRO A 278 5.42 4.53 -19.42
CA PRO A 278 6.56 3.77 -18.88
C PRO A 278 7.74 3.69 -19.86
N ALA A 279 8.90 3.24 -19.38
CA ALA A 279 10.00 2.82 -20.27
C ALA A 279 9.70 1.46 -20.92
N CYS A 280 9.22 0.49 -20.13
CA CYS A 280 8.94 -0.86 -20.60
C CYS A 280 7.66 -1.40 -19.97
N ILE A 281 6.94 -2.25 -20.69
CA ILE A 281 5.91 -3.14 -20.13
C ILE A 281 6.43 -4.56 -20.33
N VAL A 282 6.56 -5.29 -19.21
CA VAL A 282 7.13 -6.64 -19.19
C VAL A 282 6.08 -7.72 -18.92
N LEU A 283 4.88 -7.32 -18.51
CA LEU A 283 3.73 -8.19 -18.31
C LEU A 283 2.45 -7.38 -18.58
N LEU A 284 1.52 -7.94 -19.35
CA LEU A 284 0.24 -7.32 -19.68
C LEU A 284 -0.82 -8.41 -19.84
N ASP A 285 -1.97 -8.26 -19.17
CA ASP A 285 -3.07 -9.24 -19.15
C ASP A 285 -2.60 -10.68 -18.83
N GLY A 286 -1.67 -10.80 -17.89
CA GLY A 286 -1.06 -12.07 -17.48
C GLY A 286 -0.06 -12.66 -18.49
N LYS A 287 0.11 -12.03 -19.66
CA LYS A 287 1.01 -12.50 -20.71
C LYS A 287 2.36 -11.82 -20.61
N GLU A 288 3.42 -12.61 -20.78
CA GLU A 288 4.77 -12.07 -20.92
C GLU A 288 4.88 -11.26 -22.20
N VAL A 289 5.23 -10.00 -22.06
CA VAL A 289 5.44 -9.08 -23.19
C VAL A 289 6.77 -8.36 -23.01
N THR A 290 7.35 -7.84 -24.09
CA THR A 290 8.53 -6.98 -24.04
C THR A 290 8.24 -5.75 -24.88
N MET A 291 7.35 -4.88 -24.39
CA MET A 291 7.04 -3.61 -25.04
C MET A 291 7.98 -2.55 -24.47
N ILE A 292 8.68 -1.82 -25.33
CA ILE A 292 9.69 -0.84 -24.92
C ILE A 292 9.39 0.48 -25.62
N SER A 293 9.26 1.55 -24.83
CA SER A 293 9.21 2.91 -25.33
C SER A 293 10.54 3.23 -26.02
N SER A 294 10.50 3.45 -27.33
CA SER A 294 11.71 3.70 -28.13
C SER A 294 12.47 4.92 -27.63
N GLY A 295 11.78 5.94 -27.11
CA GLY A 295 12.36 7.13 -26.49
C GLY A 295 13.19 6.85 -25.23
N SER A 296 13.00 5.69 -24.60
CA SER A 296 13.78 5.26 -23.41
C SER A 296 15.04 4.45 -23.76
N GLY A 297 15.05 3.84 -24.96
CA GLY A 297 16.12 2.97 -25.46
C GLY A 297 16.07 1.52 -24.95
N GLN A 298 16.55 0.58 -25.78
CA GLN A 298 16.53 -0.86 -25.50
C GLN A 298 17.28 -1.29 -24.23
N SER A 299 18.29 -0.51 -23.83
CA SER A 299 19.08 -0.80 -22.63
C SER A 299 18.25 -0.80 -21.34
N LYS A 300 17.07 -0.16 -21.33
CA LYS A 300 16.17 -0.14 -20.17
C LYS A 300 15.62 -1.51 -19.81
N TYR A 301 15.39 -2.36 -20.80
CA TYR A 301 14.99 -3.74 -20.58
C TYR A 301 16.19 -4.63 -20.22
N THR A 302 17.33 -4.48 -20.91
CA THR A 302 18.44 -5.44 -20.79
C THR A 302 19.41 -5.15 -19.65
N THR A 303 19.63 -3.88 -19.32
CA THR A 303 20.64 -3.47 -18.33
C THR A 303 20.06 -3.44 -16.92
N ALA A 304 20.72 -4.09 -15.97
CA ALA A 304 20.31 -4.05 -14.58
C ALA A 304 20.50 -2.64 -13.99
N ASN A 305 19.43 -2.06 -13.44
CA ASN A 305 19.44 -0.74 -12.84
C ASN A 305 18.49 -0.68 -11.64
N THR A 306 18.58 0.38 -10.83
CA THR A 306 17.55 0.70 -9.84
C THR A 306 16.24 0.93 -10.58
N GLN A 307 15.19 0.18 -10.25
CA GLN A 307 13.91 0.21 -10.95
C GLN A 307 12.80 0.74 -10.06
N THR A 308 11.85 1.42 -10.69
CA THR A 308 10.53 1.70 -10.13
C THR A 308 9.51 0.99 -11.01
N LEU A 309 8.60 0.25 -10.38
CA LEU A 309 7.61 -0.58 -11.05
C LEU A 309 6.21 -0.14 -10.63
N HIS A 310 5.31 -0.10 -11.61
CA HIS A 310 3.88 -0.18 -11.38
C HIS A 310 3.41 -1.57 -11.81
N MET A 311 2.80 -2.30 -10.88
CA MET A 311 2.27 -3.64 -11.12
C MET A 311 0.80 -3.68 -10.71
N ARG A 312 0.07 -4.66 -11.21
CA ARG A 312 -1.34 -4.88 -10.84
C ARG A 312 -1.64 -6.37 -10.82
N ASP A 313 -2.39 -6.82 -9.82
CA ASP A 313 -2.84 -8.21 -9.70
C ASP A 313 -4.14 -8.48 -10.47
N ALA A 314 -4.56 -9.75 -10.51
CA ALA A 314 -5.75 -10.19 -11.23
C ALA A 314 -7.06 -9.56 -10.71
N ASP A 315 -7.07 -9.12 -9.46
CA ASP A 315 -8.22 -8.44 -8.84
C ASP A 315 -8.25 -6.94 -9.18
N GLY A 316 -7.29 -6.45 -9.95
CA GLY A 316 -7.19 -5.04 -10.33
C GLY A 316 -6.63 -4.14 -9.21
N VAL A 317 -5.88 -4.70 -8.26
CA VAL A 317 -5.21 -3.95 -7.20
C VAL A 317 -3.81 -3.54 -7.64
N ASP A 318 -3.56 -2.23 -7.60
CA ASP A 318 -2.28 -1.64 -7.96
C ASP A 318 -1.21 -1.83 -6.88
N VAL A 319 0.02 -1.97 -7.33
CA VAL A 319 1.20 -2.17 -6.49
C VAL A 319 2.34 -1.32 -7.03
N PHE A 320 2.96 -0.53 -6.15
CA PHE A 320 4.22 0.12 -6.44
C PHE A 320 5.38 -0.67 -5.85
N ALA A 321 6.45 -0.81 -6.62
CA ALA A 321 7.69 -1.39 -6.13
C ALA A 321 8.91 -0.55 -6.53
N VAL A 322 9.84 -0.32 -5.61
CA VAL A 322 11.11 0.35 -5.89
C VAL A 322 12.27 -0.51 -5.40
N VAL A 323 13.19 -0.80 -6.30
CA VAL A 323 14.34 -1.68 -6.05
C VAL A 323 15.47 -0.86 -5.42
N SER A 324 15.80 -1.12 -4.16
CA SER A 324 17.05 -0.66 -3.51
C SER A 324 18.21 -1.56 -3.94
N GLY A 325 18.61 -1.43 -5.19
CA GLY A 325 19.48 -2.38 -5.85
C GLY A 325 19.45 -2.24 -7.36
N LYS A 326 19.72 -3.33 -8.08
CA LYS A 326 19.64 -3.37 -9.55
C LYS A 326 18.93 -4.61 -10.06
N LEU A 327 17.90 -4.41 -10.90
CA LEU A 327 17.23 -5.46 -11.67
C LEU A 327 17.12 -5.04 -13.14
N ASN A 328 17.18 -6.00 -14.05
CA ASN A 328 16.82 -5.80 -15.45
C ASN A 328 15.34 -6.20 -15.67
N GLY A 329 14.84 -6.04 -16.89
CA GLY A 329 13.43 -6.29 -17.22
C GLY A 329 13.00 -7.75 -17.01
N ILE A 330 13.89 -8.72 -17.28
CA ILE A 330 13.61 -10.14 -17.03
C ILE A 330 13.39 -10.38 -15.53
N ALA A 331 14.28 -9.86 -14.68
CA ALA A 331 14.17 -10.05 -13.24
C ALA A 331 12.95 -9.29 -12.64
N CYS A 332 12.57 -8.15 -13.21
CA CYS A 332 11.34 -7.45 -12.84
C CYS A 332 10.08 -8.24 -13.22
N ARG A 333 10.07 -8.87 -14.40
CA ARG A 333 8.98 -9.77 -14.82
C ARG A 333 8.87 -10.97 -13.89
N GLN A 334 9.99 -11.63 -13.60
CA GLN A 334 10.03 -12.77 -12.69
C GLN A 334 9.50 -12.40 -11.30
N PHE A 335 9.89 -11.23 -10.79
CA PHE A 335 9.35 -10.69 -9.54
C PHE A 335 7.83 -10.51 -9.61
N ALA A 336 7.32 -9.83 -10.64
CA ALA A 336 5.89 -9.60 -10.81
C ALA A 336 5.09 -10.92 -10.88
N LYS A 337 5.57 -11.90 -11.67
CA LYS A 337 4.95 -13.22 -11.78
C LYS A 337 4.98 -14.00 -10.46
N ALA A 338 6.10 -13.94 -9.73
CA ALA A 338 6.23 -14.62 -8.44
C ALA A 338 5.17 -14.13 -7.43
N TYR A 339 4.70 -12.89 -7.58
CA TYR A 339 3.66 -12.28 -6.74
C TYR A 339 2.27 -12.22 -7.39
N ASN A 340 2.01 -13.04 -8.42
CA ASN A 340 0.74 -13.14 -9.13
C ASN A 340 0.21 -11.82 -9.73
N MET A 341 1.13 -10.96 -10.16
CA MET A 341 0.74 -9.78 -10.93
C MET A 341 0.33 -10.22 -12.33
N VAL A 342 -0.67 -9.54 -12.92
CA VAL A 342 -1.07 -9.69 -14.33
C VAL A 342 -0.54 -8.54 -15.19
N TYR A 343 -0.03 -7.49 -14.57
CA TYR A 343 0.59 -6.35 -15.24
C TYR A 343 1.86 -5.91 -14.52
N CYS A 344 2.88 -5.50 -15.27
CA CYS A 344 4.11 -4.93 -14.74
C CYS A 344 4.75 -4.00 -15.77
N ALA A 345 4.87 -2.73 -15.40
CA ALA A 345 5.62 -1.72 -16.15
C ALA A 345 6.79 -1.16 -15.34
N MET A 346 7.87 -0.89 -16.05
CA MET A 346 9.07 -0.24 -15.57
C MET A 346 8.99 1.26 -15.88
N LEU A 347 9.02 2.08 -14.84
CA LEU A 347 8.92 3.53 -14.91
C LEU A 347 10.30 4.19 -15.11
N ASP A 348 10.42 5.50 -14.89
CA ASP A 348 11.73 6.14 -14.81
C ASP A 348 12.61 5.47 -13.72
N SER A 349 13.89 5.33 -14.02
CA SER A 349 14.79 4.40 -13.34
C SER A 349 16.06 5.09 -12.85
N GLY A 350 16.93 4.35 -12.17
CA GLY A 350 18.24 4.84 -11.73
C GLY A 350 18.11 5.95 -10.70
N GLY A 351 18.70 7.12 -11.01
CA GLY A 351 18.71 8.25 -10.08
C GLY A 351 17.33 8.84 -9.76
N SER A 352 16.30 8.52 -10.55
CA SER A 352 14.92 8.96 -10.31
C SER A 352 14.14 8.03 -9.40
N SER A 353 14.57 6.77 -9.25
CA SER A 353 13.87 5.74 -8.47
C SER A 353 13.76 6.12 -7.00
N GLN A 354 12.55 6.46 -6.56
CA GLN A 354 12.29 6.95 -5.21
C GLN A 354 10.93 6.45 -4.71
N MET A 355 10.83 6.19 -3.40
CA MET A 355 9.59 5.82 -2.72
C MET A 355 9.49 6.55 -1.38
N ILE A 356 8.38 7.26 -1.18
CA ILE A 356 7.94 7.78 0.12
C ILE A 356 6.70 7.02 0.55
N VAL A 357 6.63 6.63 1.82
CA VAL A 357 5.48 5.95 2.42
C VAL A 357 5.12 6.64 3.72
N TYR A 358 3.89 7.15 3.85
CA TYR A 358 3.43 7.97 4.98
C TYR A 358 4.45 9.06 5.36
N GLY A 359 4.91 9.83 4.38
CA GLY A 359 5.96 10.85 4.55
C GLY A 359 7.38 10.34 4.81
N THR A 360 7.56 9.03 5.06
CA THR A 360 8.88 8.44 5.31
C THR A 360 9.57 8.05 4.01
N LYS A 361 10.79 8.57 3.81
CA LYS A 361 11.68 8.23 2.68
C LYS A 361 12.18 6.78 2.83
N LYS A 362 11.65 5.85 2.00
CA LYS A 362 12.06 4.43 1.97
C LYS A 362 13.19 4.20 0.98
N VAL A 363 13.05 4.78 -0.21
CA VAL A 363 14.11 4.89 -1.22
C VAL A 363 14.17 6.35 -1.63
N TYR A 364 15.33 7.00 -1.52
CA TYR A 364 15.43 8.43 -1.77
C TYR A 364 16.80 8.81 -2.29
N THR A 365 16.82 9.46 -3.45
CA THR A 365 18.03 9.94 -4.12
C THR A 365 18.16 11.46 -4.04
N GLY A 366 17.06 12.16 -3.71
CA GLY A 366 16.99 13.62 -3.74
C GLY A 366 16.87 14.21 -5.14
N ARG A 367 16.75 13.37 -6.19
CA ARG A 367 16.50 13.87 -7.55
C ARG A 367 15.14 14.55 -7.60
N ALA A 368 15.12 15.77 -8.14
CA ALA A 368 13.90 16.48 -8.43
C ALA A 368 13.20 15.84 -9.65
N LEU A 369 11.89 15.67 -9.54
CA LEU A 369 11.02 14.97 -10.49
C LEU A 369 9.95 15.93 -11.01
N PRO A 370 9.44 15.71 -12.23
CA PRO A 370 8.36 16.51 -12.80
C PRO A 370 6.98 16.03 -12.34
N ASN A 371 6.86 14.74 -12.00
CA ASN A 371 5.62 14.14 -11.54
C ASN A 371 5.89 12.85 -10.74
N VAL A 372 4.88 12.40 -10.01
CA VAL A 372 4.90 11.20 -9.17
C VAL A 372 3.59 10.43 -9.33
N LEU A 373 3.65 9.11 -9.21
CA LEU A 373 2.48 8.29 -8.95
C LEU A 373 2.22 8.25 -7.45
N THR A 374 0.96 8.16 -7.06
CA THR A 374 0.55 8.14 -5.66
C THR A 374 -0.62 7.20 -5.39
N PHE A 375 -0.58 6.53 -4.25
CA PHE A 375 -1.78 5.97 -3.62
C PHE A 375 -2.28 6.95 -2.58
N TYR A 376 -3.52 7.38 -2.74
CA TYR A 376 -4.08 8.49 -2.00
C TYR A 376 -5.51 8.23 -1.56
N LYS A 377 -5.99 9.09 -0.67
CA LYS A 377 -7.42 9.24 -0.38
C LYS A 377 -7.80 10.69 -0.54
N THR A 378 -9.00 10.93 -1.05
CA THR A 378 -9.70 12.18 -0.81
C THR A 378 -10.15 12.19 0.64
N GLU A 379 -10.01 13.31 1.33
CA GLU A 379 -10.82 13.52 2.53
C GLU A 379 -12.28 13.43 2.08
N GLN A 380 -13.00 12.40 2.52
CA GLN A 380 -14.45 12.49 2.50
C GLN A 380 -14.80 13.60 3.49
N PRO A 381 -15.56 14.65 3.10
CA PRO A 381 -16.29 15.38 4.12
C PRO A 381 -17.08 14.32 4.91
N ASP A 382 -17.08 14.41 6.24
CA ASP A 382 -17.87 13.51 7.08
C ASP A 382 -19.25 13.34 6.42
N PRO A 383 -19.75 12.11 6.23
CA PRO A 383 -21.10 11.93 5.72
C PRO A 383 -22.00 12.80 6.60
N ASP A 384 -22.80 13.69 5.97
CA ASP A 384 -23.72 14.55 6.71
C ASP A 384 -24.38 13.68 7.78
N PRO A 385 -24.32 14.06 9.07
CA PRO A 385 -24.81 13.21 10.14
C PRO A 385 -26.22 12.79 9.77
N GLN A 386 -26.45 11.47 9.68
CA GLN A 386 -27.77 10.95 9.37
C GLN A 386 -28.77 11.69 10.27
N PRO A 387 -29.88 12.23 9.71
CA PRO A 387 -30.85 12.95 10.50
C PRO A 387 -31.31 12.02 11.62
N ASP A 388 -31.17 12.51 12.85
CA ASP A 388 -31.65 11.85 14.05
C ASP A 388 -33.14 11.50 13.82
N PRO A 389 -33.52 10.21 13.87
CA PRO A 389 -34.89 9.78 13.56
C PRO A 389 -35.95 10.41 14.47
N ASP A 390 -35.54 11.02 15.58
CA ASP A 390 -36.42 11.73 16.51
C ASP A 390 -36.51 13.25 16.26
N VAL A 391 -35.80 13.79 15.25
CA VAL A 391 -35.92 15.19 14.83
C VAL A 391 -36.92 15.31 13.68
N PRO A 392 -38.07 15.99 13.86
CA PRO A 392 -39.07 16.12 12.81
C PRO A 392 -38.51 16.88 11.60
N VAL A 393 -38.49 16.22 10.44
CA VAL A 393 -38.10 16.82 9.16
C VAL A 393 -39.26 17.68 8.64
N ILE A 394 -39.02 18.98 8.43
CA ILE A 394 -40.00 19.87 7.81
C ILE A 394 -40.00 19.61 6.30
N PRO A 395 -41.14 19.30 5.68
CA PRO A 395 -41.22 19.06 4.24
C PRO A 395 -40.75 20.27 3.43
N ALA A 396 -39.93 20.02 2.41
CA ALA A 396 -39.44 21.08 1.52
C ALA A 396 -40.62 21.87 0.91
N GLY A 397 -40.62 23.19 1.10
CA GLY A 397 -41.64 24.10 0.56
C GLY A 397 -42.74 24.52 1.56
N GLN A 398 -42.78 23.99 2.78
CA GLN A 398 -43.63 24.54 3.84
C GLN A 398 -42.92 25.64 4.62
N THR A 399 -43.63 26.76 4.83
CA THR A 399 -43.15 27.89 5.62
C THR A 399 -43.74 27.80 7.03
N MET A 400 -42.91 27.72 8.05
CA MET A 400 -43.39 27.79 9.44
C MET A 400 -43.52 29.26 9.87
N ILE A 401 -44.73 29.65 10.28
CA ILE A 401 -45.03 30.97 10.83
C ILE A 401 -45.20 30.82 12.34
N PHE A 402 -44.28 31.41 13.09
CA PHE A 402 -44.31 31.40 14.55
C PHE A 402 -44.80 32.73 15.09
N LYS A 403 -45.57 32.72 16.18
CA LYS A 403 -45.96 33.94 16.85
C LYS A 403 -44.97 34.25 17.97
N CYS A 404 -44.34 35.42 17.90
CA CYS A 404 -43.47 35.93 18.95
C CYS A 404 -44.30 36.15 20.24
N THR A 405 -43.83 35.67 21.38
CA THR A 405 -44.54 35.76 22.67
C THR A 405 -43.85 36.68 23.68
N LYS A 406 -42.60 37.09 23.43
CA LYS A 406 -41.79 37.94 24.32
C LYS A 406 -40.90 38.91 23.51
N ALA A 407 -40.71 40.13 24.02
CA ALA A 407 -39.87 41.13 23.36
C ALA A 407 -38.37 40.77 23.49
N SER A 408 -37.62 40.88 22.39
CA SER A 408 -36.17 40.64 22.41
C SER A 408 -35.42 41.75 23.16
N THR A 409 -34.55 41.41 24.11
CA THR A 409 -33.71 42.38 24.84
C THR A 409 -32.28 42.47 24.28
N SER A 410 -31.57 43.54 24.67
CA SER A 410 -30.70 44.39 23.84
C SER A 410 -29.23 43.95 23.64
N LYS A 411 -28.94 42.69 23.27
CA LYS A 411 -27.55 42.31 22.87
C LYS A 411 -27.48 41.35 21.68
N GLY A 412 -28.12 41.69 20.56
CA GLY A 412 -27.97 40.97 19.28
C GLY A 412 -26.77 41.45 18.45
N TYR A 413 -26.05 40.53 17.80
CA TYR A 413 -25.12 40.80 16.69
C TYR A 413 -25.74 40.27 15.36
N PRO A 414 -25.40 40.81 14.17
CA PRO A 414 -26.36 40.93 13.05
C PRO A 414 -25.96 40.21 11.75
N LEU A 415 -26.81 40.29 10.70
CA LEU A 415 -26.44 39.99 9.31
C LEU A 415 -26.93 41.00 8.24
N ARG A 416 -26.22 40.97 7.08
CA ARG A 416 -26.11 41.99 6.01
C ARG A 416 -27.21 41.91 4.92
N LYS A 417 -27.42 42.92 4.06
CA LYS A 417 -26.59 43.18 2.85
C LYS A 417 -26.14 44.65 2.67
N SER A 418 -26.64 45.59 3.48
CA SER A 418 -26.33 47.03 3.31
C SER A 418 -26.09 47.82 4.62
N ALA A 419 -26.13 47.19 5.80
CA ALA A 419 -25.80 47.82 7.08
C ALA A 419 -24.47 47.25 7.67
N PRO A 420 -23.68 48.05 8.42
CA PRO A 420 -22.43 47.60 9.02
C PRO A 420 -22.60 46.40 9.97
N SER A 421 -21.60 45.53 10.01
CA SER A 421 -21.52 44.42 10.97
C SER A 421 -21.57 44.96 12.41
N GLY A 422 -22.51 44.47 13.21
CA GLY A 422 -22.81 44.94 14.57
C GLY A 422 -24.07 45.82 14.74
N ALA A 423 -24.71 46.30 13.67
CA ALA A 423 -25.87 47.18 13.77
C ALA A 423 -27.21 46.44 14.00
N ILE A 424 -27.95 46.83 15.05
CA ILE A 424 -29.32 46.36 15.30
C ILE A 424 -30.29 47.13 14.41
N VAL A 425 -31.05 46.42 13.59
CA VAL A 425 -31.92 47.01 12.56
C VAL A 425 -33.37 47.17 13.04
N SER A 426 -33.87 46.28 13.91
CA SER A 426 -35.17 46.37 14.59
C SER A 426 -35.27 45.35 15.74
N TYR A 427 -36.36 45.41 16.54
CA TYR A 427 -36.67 44.46 17.61
C TYR A 427 -38.05 43.85 17.43
N LEU A 428 -38.17 42.53 17.56
CA LEU A 428 -39.45 41.81 17.53
C LEU A 428 -40.28 42.12 18.79
N GLN A 429 -41.56 42.40 18.57
CA GLN A 429 -42.55 42.63 19.62
C GLN A 429 -43.44 41.39 19.85
N PRO A 430 -43.94 41.18 21.08
CA PRO A 430 -44.92 40.13 21.35
C PRO A 430 -46.14 40.29 20.45
N GLY A 431 -46.49 39.23 19.74
CA GLY A 431 -47.63 39.16 18.83
C GLY A 431 -47.27 39.20 17.35
N GLU A 432 -46.05 39.58 16.99
CA GLU A 432 -45.57 39.58 15.61
C GLU A 432 -45.36 38.15 15.09
N ASN A 433 -45.73 37.93 13.84
CA ASN A 433 -45.56 36.64 13.17
C ASN A 433 -44.21 36.62 12.45
N VAL A 434 -43.40 35.62 12.74
CA VAL A 434 -42.07 35.45 12.17
C VAL A 434 -42.06 34.23 11.28
N LYS A 435 -41.64 34.45 10.05
CA LYS A 435 -41.40 33.40 9.08
C LYS A 435 -40.01 32.81 9.30
N VAL A 436 -39.97 31.54 9.71
CA VAL A 436 -38.72 30.81 9.90
C VAL A 436 -38.51 29.92 8.68
N VAL A 437 -37.44 30.19 7.95
CA VAL A 437 -37.11 29.45 6.72
C VAL A 437 -36.16 28.29 6.98
N ASP A 438 -35.42 28.31 8.09
CA ASP A 438 -34.54 27.22 8.51
C ASP A 438 -34.20 27.31 10.01
N ILE A 439 -34.04 26.17 10.68
CA ILE A 439 -33.53 26.04 12.06
C ILE A 439 -32.30 25.15 11.99
N GLN A 440 -31.13 25.76 12.03
CA GLN A 440 -29.88 25.02 11.94
C GLN A 440 -29.29 24.80 13.33
N ASN A 441 -28.89 23.55 13.61
CA ASN A 441 -28.10 23.20 14.77
C ASN A 441 -26.76 22.67 14.24
N LYS A 442 -25.75 23.53 14.08
CA LYS A 442 -24.42 23.07 13.65
C LYS A 442 -23.30 23.71 14.46
N GLY A 443 -22.28 22.89 14.67
CA GLY A 443 -21.14 23.06 15.57
C GLY A 443 -20.29 24.31 15.35
N LYS A 444 -19.29 24.42 16.24
CA LYS A 444 -18.37 25.56 16.41
C LYS A 444 -18.03 26.25 15.09
N ASN A 445 -18.65 27.40 14.86
CA ASN A 445 -18.14 28.35 13.88
C ASN A 445 -16.97 29.12 14.55
N GLN A 446 -16.03 29.62 13.75
CA GLN A 446 -14.80 30.34 14.12
C GLN A 446 -14.98 31.58 15.02
N TYR A 447 -16.21 31.90 15.45
CA TYR A 447 -16.54 33.03 16.32
C TYR A 447 -17.21 32.66 17.65
N THR A 448 -17.69 31.42 17.85
CA THR A 448 -18.25 30.97 19.15
C THR A 448 -17.96 29.48 19.41
N SER A 449 -17.64 29.15 20.66
CA SER A 449 -17.20 27.82 21.07
C SER A 449 -18.33 26.85 21.46
N ALA A 450 -19.61 27.24 21.29
CA ALA A 450 -20.77 26.42 21.63
C ALA A 450 -21.72 26.25 20.41
N ALA A 451 -22.27 25.04 20.26
CA ALA A 451 -23.28 24.72 19.26
C ALA A 451 -24.64 25.24 19.77
N GLU A 452 -25.17 26.29 19.15
CA GLU A 452 -26.47 26.86 19.50
C GLU A 452 -27.35 26.98 18.25
N PRO A 453 -28.67 26.70 18.37
CA PRO A 453 -29.58 26.77 17.24
C PRO A 453 -29.85 28.22 16.82
N TRP A 454 -29.86 28.47 15.53
CA TRP A 454 -30.19 29.77 14.94
C TRP A 454 -31.32 29.65 13.93
N CYS A 455 -32.09 30.73 13.78
CA CYS A 455 -33.21 30.80 12.85
C CYS A 455 -32.96 31.86 11.77
N LEU A 456 -33.16 31.49 10.51
CA LEU A 456 -33.12 32.44 9.40
C LEU A 456 -34.55 32.93 9.11
N THR A 457 -34.70 34.24 8.98
CA THR A 457 -35.96 34.90 8.59
C THR A 457 -35.78 35.62 7.27
N ASP A 458 -36.88 36.02 6.62
CA ASP A 458 -36.84 36.82 5.38
C ASP A 458 -36.06 38.15 5.55
N GLY A 459 -35.87 38.64 6.80
CA GLY A 459 -35.10 39.84 7.14
C GLY A 459 -33.64 39.61 7.58
N GLY A 460 -33.16 38.36 7.63
CA GLY A 460 -31.80 38.00 8.08
C GLY A 460 -31.75 36.93 9.19
N LEU A 461 -30.54 36.56 9.65
CA LEU A 461 -30.34 35.61 10.77
C LEU A 461 -30.75 36.21 12.11
N TRP A 462 -31.36 35.38 12.94
CA TRP A 462 -31.68 35.65 14.34
C TRP A 462 -31.20 34.51 15.25
N PHE A 463 -30.97 34.86 16.51
CA PHE A 463 -30.73 33.94 17.62
C PHE A 463 -31.86 34.06 18.65
N ALA A 464 -32.43 32.95 19.09
CA ALA A 464 -33.29 32.90 20.27
C ALA A 464 -32.99 31.65 21.08
N PHE A 465 -32.48 31.84 22.30
CA PHE A 465 -32.03 30.75 23.17
C PHE A 465 -33.12 30.21 24.09
N ASP A 466 -34.29 30.86 24.21
CA ASP A 466 -35.23 30.53 25.28
C ASP A 466 -36.50 29.83 24.75
N LYS A 467 -36.81 28.65 25.32
CA LYS A 467 -37.86 27.69 24.93
C LYS A 467 -39.31 28.21 25.06
N GLY A 468 -39.50 29.53 25.12
CA GLY A 468 -40.79 30.19 25.29
C GLY A 468 -40.92 31.55 24.59
N TYR A 469 -40.07 31.86 23.61
CA TYR A 469 -40.14 33.09 22.78
C TYR A 469 -41.07 32.97 21.57
N PHE A 470 -41.31 31.75 21.09
CA PHE A 470 -42.11 31.48 19.90
C PHE A 470 -43.08 30.35 20.18
N LYS A 471 -44.27 30.42 19.60
CA LYS A 471 -45.28 29.36 19.63
C LYS A 471 -45.95 29.19 18.28
#